data_AF-A0A2K5PYG8-F1
#
_entry.id   AF-A0A2K5PYG8-F1
#
_cell.length_a   1.000
_cell.length_b   1.000
_cell.length_c   1.000
_cell.angle_alpha   90.00
_cell.angle_beta   90.00
_cell.angle_gamma   90.00
#
_symmetry.space_group_name_H-M   'P 1'
#
loop_
_entity.id
_entity.type
_entity.pdbx_description
1 polymer ?
#
loop_
_entity_poly.entity_id
_entity_poly.type
_entity_poly.pdbx_seq_one_letter_code
_entity_poly.pdbx_strand_id
1 'polypeptide(L)'
;MESVLSKYENQITIFTEYLEEYPNTDELVWILGKQHLLKTEKSKLLSDISARLWFTYRRKFSPIGGTGPSSDAGWGCMLRCGQMMLAQALICRHLGRDWSWEKQKEQPKEYQRILQCFLDRKDCCYSIHQMAQMGVGEGKSIGEWFGPNTVAQVLKKLALFDEWNSLAVYVSMDNTVVIEDIKKMCRVLPLSADTPGDRPPDSLTASNQSDELIFLDPHTTQTFVDTEENGTVNDQTFHCLQSPQRMNILNLDPSVALGFFCKEEKDFDNWCSLVQKEILKENLRMFELVQKHPSHWPPFIPPAKPEVTTTGAEFIDSNEQLEELDLEEDFEILSV
;
A
#
# COMPACT_ATOMS: atom_id res chain seq x y z
N MET A 1 2.11 15.55 44.25
CA MET A 1 2.87 15.26 43.02
C MET A 1 3.13 13.76 42.88
N GLU A 2 3.49 13.07 43.97
CA GLU A 2 3.66 11.60 44.00
C GLU A 2 2.38 10.79 43.72
N SER A 3 1.19 11.23 44.16
CA SER A 3 -0.06 10.49 43.87
C SER A 3 -0.60 10.63 42.44
N VAL A 4 -0.06 11.57 41.67
CA VAL A 4 -0.38 11.73 40.24
C VAL A 4 0.54 10.83 39.42
N LEU A 5 1.83 10.74 39.78
CA LEU A 5 2.79 9.84 39.16
C LEU A 5 2.42 8.36 39.35
N SER A 6 1.92 7.95 40.54
CA SER A 6 1.51 6.55 40.74
C SER A 6 0.26 6.15 39.94
N LYS A 7 -0.60 7.10 39.55
CA LYS A 7 -1.73 6.83 38.65
C LYS A 7 -1.29 6.65 37.20
N TYR A 8 -0.23 7.34 36.77
CA TYR A 8 0.36 7.14 35.44
C TYR A 8 1.23 5.88 35.39
N GLU A 9 1.97 5.55 36.45
CA GLU A 9 2.72 4.28 36.55
C GLU A 9 1.80 3.07 36.57
N ASN A 10 0.67 3.14 37.28
CA ASN A 10 -0.33 2.07 37.23
C ASN A 10 -1.03 1.97 35.86
N GLN A 11 -1.21 3.06 35.11
CA GLN A 11 -1.73 2.99 33.74
C GLN A 11 -0.70 2.43 32.75
N ILE A 12 0.59 2.75 32.92
CA ILE A 12 1.69 2.18 32.13
C ILE A 12 1.83 0.68 32.42
N THR A 13 1.65 0.26 33.68
CA THR A 13 1.73 -1.15 34.07
C THR A 13 0.51 -1.95 33.56
N ILE A 14 -0.70 -1.38 33.61
CA ILE A 14 -1.92 -2.02 33.09
C ILE A 14 -1.92 -2.15 31.55
N PHE A 15 -1.23 -1.26 30.82
CA PHE A 15 -1.05 -1.40 29.37
C PHE A 15 -0.02 -2.45 28.97
N THR A 16 0.84 -2.88 29.90
CA THR A 16 1.84 -3.92 29.65
C THR A 16 1.22 -5.33 29.76
N GLU A 17 0.07 -5.48 30.42
CA GLU A 17 -0.48 -6.79 30.80
C GLU A 17 -1.50 -7.41 29.82
N TYR A 18 -1.77 -6.80 28.65
CA TYR A 18 -2.70 -7.37 27.64
C TYR A 18 -2.13 -7.45 26.21
N LEU A 19 -0.83 -7.27 26.06
CA LEU A 19 -0.15 -7.59 24.80
C LEU A 19 0.38 -9.01 24.96
N GLU A 20 -0.07 -9.94 24.13
CA GLU A 20 0.65 -11.20 23.98
C GLU A 20 2.08 -10.84 23.53
N GLU A 21 2.99 -10.78 24.50
CA GLU A 21 4.41 -10.63 24.21
C GLU A 21 4.78 -11.77 23.26
N TYR A 22 5.49 -11.43 22.19
CA TYR A 22 6.11 -12.43 21.35
C TYR A 22 6.81 -13.47 22.23
N PRO A 23 6.57 -14.77 22.01
CA PRO A 23 7.19 -15.79 22.81
C PRO A 23 8.71 -15.62 22.72
N ASN A 24 9.41 -15.74 23.84
CA ASN A 24 10.87 -15.59 23.88
C ASN A 24 11.54 -16.86 23.33
N THR A 25 11.42 -17.06 22.02
CA THR A 25 11.87 -18.25 21.28
C THR A 25 13.00 -17.88 20.31
N ASP A 26 13.82 -18.89 19.95
CA ASP A 26 14.81 -18.78 18.89
C ASP A 26 14.17 -18.92 17.48
N GLU A 27 12.88 -18.60 17.35
CA GLU A 27 12.14 -18.69 16.08
C GLU A 27 12.50 -17.55 15.13
N LEU A 28 12.50 -17.88 13.83
CA LEU A 28 12.70 -16.92 12.76
C LEU A 28 11.34 -16.34 12.33
N VAL A 29 11.23 -15.02 12.37
CA VAL A 29 10.06 -14.29 11.90
C VAL A 29 10.36 -13.66 10.55
N TRP A 30 9.46 -13.82 9.60
CA TRP A 30 9.58 -13.25 8.26
C TRP A 30 8.66 -12.05 8.07
N ILE A 31 9.23 -10.91 7.70
CA ILE A 31 8.48 -9.71 7.33
C ILE A 31 8.92 -9.31 5.92
N LEU A 32 8.03 -9.48 4.93
CA LEU A 32 8.21 -8.99 3.56
C LEU A 32 9.62 -9.31 2.99
N GLY A 33 10.02 -10.59 3.05
CA GLY A 33 11.30 -11.08 2.53
C GLY A 33 12.51 -10.93 3.45
N LYS A 34 12.38 -10.29 4.62
CA LYS A 34 13.45 -10.23 5.63
C LYS A 34 13.19 -11.17 6.80
N GLN A 35 14.24 -11.85 7.24
CA GLN A 35 14.25 -12.67 8.45
C GLN A 35 14.65 -11.83 9.66
N HIS A 36 14.03 -12.10 10.79
CA HIS A 36 14.41 -11.56 12.10
C HIS A 36 14.44 -12.69 13.12
N LEU A 37 15.53 -12.83 13.87
CA LEU A 37 15.58 -13.80 14.97
C LEU A 37 14.90 -13.22 16.21
N LEU A 38 13.79 -13.80 16.64
CA LEU A 38 12.88 -13.16 17.60
C LEU A 38 13.56 -12.79 18.93
N LYS A 39 14.38 -13.69 19.46
CA LYS A 39 15.09 -13.50 20.74
C LYS A 39 16.12 -12.36 20.72
N THR A 40 16.86 -12.20 19.64
CA THR A 40 17.99 -11.24 19.57
C THR A 40 17.67 -9.99 18.79
N GLU A 41 16.66 -10.03 17.92
CA GLU A 41 16.32 -8.96 16.96
C GLU A 41 14.90 -8.43 17.14
N LYS A 42 14.24 -8.68 18.28
CA LYS A 42 12.89 -8.17 18.60
C LYS A 42 12.73 -6.68 18.28
N SER A 43 13.70 -5.84 18.64
CA SER A 43 13.65 -4.41 18.35
C SER A 43 13.71 -4.10 16.84
N LYS A 44 14.50 -4.85 16.06
CA LYS A 44 14.57 -4.69 14.60
C LYS A 44 13.27 -5.16 13.94
N LEU A 45 12.70 -6.27 14.42
CA LEU A 45 11.39 -6.76 13.98
C LEU A 45 10.30 -5.71 14.18
N LEU A 46 10.21 -5.14 15.38
CA LEU A 46 9.23 -4.10 15.69
C LEU A 46 9.47 -2.82 14.87
N SER A 47 10.72 -2.42 14.67
CA SER A 47 11.06 -1.29 13.80
C SER A 47 10.66 -1.55 12.34
N ASP A 48 10.88 -2.75 11.83
CA ASP A 48 10.54 -3.13 10.46
C ASP A 48 9.02 -3.14 10.22
N ILE A 49 8.24 -3.56 11.21
CA ILE A 49 6.77 -3.57 11.15
C ILE A 49 6.22 -2.14 11.28
N SER A 50 6.67 -1.39 12.28
CA SER A 50 6.23 0.00 12.50
C SER A 50 6.66 0.95 11.38
N ALA A 51 7.73 0.64 10.65
CA ALA A 51 8.15 1.40 9.48
C ALA A 51 7.24 1.26 8.26
N ARG A 52 6.26 0.36 8.28
CA ARG A 52 5.29 0.20 7.21
C ARG A 52 4.22 1.29 7.31
N LEU A 53 3.88 1.88 6.17
CA LEU A 53 2.76 2.79 6.06
C LEU A 53 1.46 2.03 6.37
N TRP A 54 0.77 2.47 7.41
CA TRP A 54 -0.42 1.87 7.97
C TRP A 54 -1.62 2.77 7.70
N PHE A 55 -2.55 2.28 6.87
CA PHE A 55 -3.79 3.00 6.56
C PHE A 55 -4.95 2.32 7.27
N THR A 56 -5.71 3.11 8.00
CA THR A 56 -6.87 2.66 8.76
C THR A 56 -8.12 3.37 8.27
N TYR A 57 -9.28 2.99 8.81
CA TYR A 57 -10.47 3.82 8.66
C TYR A 57 -10.20 5.26 9.08
N ARG A 58 -10.79 6.19 8.32
CA ARG A 58 -10.72 7.63 8.55
C ARG A 58 -12.12 8.22 8.63
N ARG A 59 -12.23 9.36 9.29
CA ARG A 59 -13.49 10.12 9.41
C ARG A 59 -13.21 11.61 9.30
N LYS A 60 -14.26 12.37 8.95
CA LYS A 60 -14.22 13.82 8.76
C LYS A 60 -13.34 14.27 7.59
N PHE A 61 -13.10 13.39 6.62
CA PHE A 61 -12.61 13.84 5.31
C PHE A 61 -13.78 14.44 4.51
N SER A 62 -13.47 15.20 3.46
CA SER A 62 -14.49 15.80 2.59
C SER A 62 -15.39 14.72 1.97
N PRO A 63 -16.73 14.89 1.90
CA PRO A 63 -17.62 13.88 1.34
C PRO A 63 -17.20 13.37 -0.05
N ILE A 64 -17.12 12.05 -0.22
CA ILE A 64 -16.76 11.44 -1.52
C ILE A 64 -17.83 11.80 -2.56
N GLY A 65 -17.43 12.35 -3.70
CA GLY A 65 -18.37 12.81 -4.74
C GLY A 65 -19.27 13.97 -4.29
N GLY A 66 -18.89 14.72 -3.24
CA GLY A 66 -19.63 15.88 -2.73
C GLY A 66 -20.80 15.55 -1.81
N THR A 67 -21.46 14.40 -2.00
CA THR A 67 -22.64 13.99 -1.18
C THR A 67 -22.51 12.59 -0.58
N GLY A 68 -21.44 11.86 -0.89
CA GLY A 68 -21.19 10.51 -0.38
C GLY A 68 -20.66 10.50 1.06
N PRO A 69 -20.12 9.35 1.52
CA PRO A 69 -19.60 9.20 2.86
C PRO A 69 -18.46 10.18 3.17
N SER A 70 -18.39 10.63 4.42
CA SER A 70 -17.26 11.39 5.02
C SER A 70 -16.47 10.54 6.03
N SER A 71 -16.69 9.23 6.00
CA SER A 71 -15.94 8.19 6.70
C SER A 71 -16.04 6.88 5.94
N ASP A 72 -14.96 6.11 5.95
CA ASP A 72 -14.90 4.77 5.35
C ASP A 72 -15.05 3.63 6.38
N ALA A 73 -15.32 3.98 7.65
CA ALA A 73 -15.56 3.02 8.71
C ALA A 73 -16.72 2.08 8.36
N GLY A 74 -16.46 0.77 8.44
CA GLY A 74 -17.44 -0.29 8.19
C GLY A 74 -17.51 -0.78 6.74
N TRP A 75 -16.80 -0.16 5.79
CA TRP A 75 -16.82 -0.61 4.39
C TRP A 75 -15.47 -0.50 3.66
N GLY A 76 -14.58 0.41 4.08
CA GLY A 76 -13.34 0.71 3.38
C GLY A 76 -12.16 -0.23 3.64
N CYS A 77 -12.29 -1.30 4.44
CA CYS A 77 -11.11 -2.03 4.95
C CYS A 77 -10.25 -2.63 3.84
N MET A 78 -10.87 -3.21 2.81
CA MET A 78 -10.12 -3.76 1.68
C MET A 78 -9.43 -2.66 0.85
N LEU A 79 -10.02 -1.47 0.75
CA LEU A 79 -9.39 -0.32 0.10
C LEU A 79 -8.14 0.10 0.88
N ARG A 80 -8.23 0.15 2.23
CA ARG A 80 -7.07 0.43 3.10
C ARG A 80 -5.97 -0.63 2.99
N CYS A 81 -6.33 -1.90 2.90
CA CYS A 81 -5.36 -2.98 2.62
C CYS A 81 -4.68 -2.78 1.26
N GLY A 82 -5.43 -2.38 0.23
CA GLY A 82 -4.88 -2.01 -1.07
C GLY A 82 -3.92 -0.82 -1.00
N GLN A 83 -4.26 0.23 -0.24
CA GLN A 83 -3.36 1.36 0.00
C GLN A 83 -2.06 0.91 0.68
N MET A 84 -2.13 0.07 1.71
CA MET A 84 -0.93 -0.44 2.40
C MET A 84 -0.03 -1.25 1.47
N MET A 85 -0.61 -2.12 0.63
CA MET A 85 0.13 -2.93 -0.33
C MET A 85 0.82 -2.07 -1.38
N LEU A 86 0.11 -1.10 -1.96
CA LEU A 86 0.69 -0.21 -2.97
C LEU A 86 1.73 0.74 -2.36
N ALA A 87 1.45 1.33 -1.19
CA ALA A 87 2.39 2.19 -0.50
C ALA A 87 3.70 1.45 -0.18
N GLN A 88 3.63 0.18 0.22
CA GLN A 88 4.82 -0.63 0.41
C GLN A 88 5.62 -0.79 -0.89
N ALA A 89 4.96 -0.97 -2.04
CA ALA A 89 5.64 -1.02 -3.34
C ALA A 89 6.30 0.34 -3.68
N LEU A 90 5.65 1.46 -3.36
CA LEU A 90 6.20 2.80 -3.57
C LEU A 90 7.40 3.09 -2.65
N ILE A 91 7.35 2.66 -1.39
CA ILE A 91 8.49 2.72 -0.47
C ILE A 91 9.66 1.91 -1.04
N CYS A 92 9.43 0.67 -1.48
CA CYS A 92 10.48 -0.13 -2.12
C CYS A 92 11.05 0.52 -3.39
N ARG A 93 10.20 1.17 -4.20
CA ARG A 93 10.62 1.85 -5.43
C ARG A 93 11.60 2.99 -5.17
N HIS A 94 11.24 3.88 -4.24
CA HIS A 94 11.95 5.14 -4.01
C HIS A 94 12.97 5.10 -2.88
N LEU A 95 12.67 4.41 -1.79
CA LEU A 95 13.47 4.40 -0.57
C LEU A 95 14.20 3.06 -0.35
N GLY A 96 13.75 2.01 -1.04
CA GLY A 96 14.28 0.65 -0.89
C GLY A 96 13.67 -0.11 0.29
N ARG A 97 13.77 -1.44 0.25
CA ARG A 97 13.24 -2.33 1.31
C ARG A 97 13.95 -2.13 2.66
N ASP A 98 15.16 -1.58 2.65
CA ASP A 98 15.98 -1.36 3.85
C ASP A 98 15.69 -0.06 4.57
N TRP A 99 14.94 0.85 3.94
CA TRP A 99 14.48 2.06 4.60
C TRP A 99 13.57 1.75 5.80
N SER A 100 13.73 2.54 6.85
CA SER A 100 12.96 2.45 8.09
C SER A 100 12.55 3.84 8.53
N TRP A 101 11.28 3.99 8.89
CA TRP A 101 10.77 5.20 9.52
C TRP A 101 11.26 5.31 10.96
N GLU A 102 11.54 6.53 11.40
CA GLU A 102 11.91 6.83 12.79
C GLU A 102 11.29 8.17 13.19
N LYS A 103 10.46 8.16 14.26
CA LYS A 103 9.68 9.33 14.73
C LYS A 103 10.47 10.63 14.93
N GLN A 104 11.75 10.54 15.28
CA GLN A 104 12.59 11.69 15.64
C GLN A 104 13.61 12.05 14.54
N LYS A 105 13.55 11.40 13.38
CA LYS A 105 14.44 11.68 12.26
C LYS A 105 13.68 12.37 11.13
N GLU A 106 14.38 13.29 10.48
CA GLU A 106 13.94 13.84 9.21
C GLU A 106 13.90 12.73 8.17
N GLN A 107 12.77 12.64 7.47
CA GLN A 107 12.54 11.63 6.45
C GLN A 107 12.92 12.17 5.07
N PRO A 108 13.32 11.31 4.11
CA PRO A 108 13.53 11.72 2.73
C PRO A 108 12.30 12.42 2.14
N LYS A 109 12.49 13.35 1.19
CA LYS A 109 11.36 14.10 0.60
C LYS A 109 10.38 13.18 -0.13
N GLU A 110 10.89 12.12 -0.73
CA GLU A 110 10.13 11.09 -1.40
C GLU A 110 9.16 10.39 -0.45
N TYR A 111 9.52 10.21 0.83
CA TYR A 111 8.62 9.62 1.82
C TYR A 111 7.34 10.46 2.00
N GLN A 112 7.49 11.77 2.20
CA GLN A 112 6.33 12.67 2.34
C GLN A 112 5.48 12.67 1.06
N ARG A 113 6.12 12.67 -0.12
CA ARG A 113 5.42 12.60 -1.40
C ARG A 113 4.65 11.28 -1.57
N ILE A 114 5.23 10.14 -1.18
CA ILE A 114 4.54 8.83 -1.17
C ILE A 114 3.34 8.89 -0.23
N LEU A 115 3.51 9.35 1.01
CA LEU A 115 2.43 9.44 1.98
C LEU A 115 1.28 10.32 1.47
N GLN A 116 1.61 11.45 0.85
CA GLN A 116 0.64 12.38 0.28
C GLN A 116 -0.20 11.77 -0.85
N CYS A 117 0.30 10.77 -1.57
CA CYS A 117 -0.51 10.05 -2.57
C CYS A 117 -1.75 9.34 -1.95
N PHE A 118 -1.74 9.06 -0.64
CA PHE A 118 -2.76 8.26 0.05
C PHE A 118 -3.64 9.04 1.03
N LEU A 119 -3.47 10.35 1.16
CA LEU A 119 -4.34 11.16 2.03
C LEU A 119 -5.79 11.06 1.57
N ASP A 120 -6.72 11.27 2.50
CA ASP A 120 -8.17 11.20 2.24
C ASP A 120 -8.69 12.48 1.57
N ARG A 121 -8.06 12.88 0.46
CA ARG A 121 -8.44 14.03 -0.37
C ARG A 121 -8.60 13.60 -1.82
N LYS A 122 -9.54 14.24 -2.53
CA LYS A 122 -9.84 13.91 -3.94
C LYS A 122 -8.67 14.13 -4.89
N ASP A 123 -7.75 15.03 -4.58
CA ASP A 123 -6.58 15.39 -5.38
C ASP A 123 -5.39 14.45 -5.16
N CYS A 124 -5.47 13.53 -4.20
CA CYS A 124 -4.46 12.51 -3.95
C CYS A 124 -4.78 11.24 -4.77
N CYS A 125 -3.83 10.78 -5.60
CA CYS A 125 -4.04 9.76 -6.65
C CYS A 125 -4.50 8.39 -6.15
N TYR A 126 -4.13 7.98 -4.93
CA TYR A 126 -4.52 6.72 -4.30
C TYR A 126 -5.35 6.95 -3.03
N SER A 127 -6.02 8.09 -2.93
CA SER A 127 -6.96 8.39 -1.85
C SER A 127 -8.14 7.41 -1.81
N ILE A 128 -8.79 7.33 -0.65
CA ILE A 128 -10.07 6.62 -0.52
C ILE A 128 -11.13 7.15 -1.50
N HIS A 129 -11.09 8.45 -1.82
CA HIS A 129 -11.95 9.09 -2.82
C HIS A 129 -11.74 8.51 -4.21
N GLN A 130 -10.49 8.52 -4.68
CA GLN A 130 -10.13 8.01 -6.00
C GLN A 130 -10.38 6.51 -6.11
N MET A 131 -10.05 5.73 -5.08
CA MET A 131 -10.30 4.29 -5.07
C MET A 131 -11.80 3.95 -5.09
N ALA A 132 -12.62 4.60 -4.27
CA ALA A 132 -14.06 4.37 -4.25
C ALA A 132 -14.71 4.81 -5.57
N GLN A 133 -14.30 5.96 -6.13
CA GLN A 133 -14.83 6.47 -7.39
C GLN A 133 -14.44 5.58 -8.58
N MET A 134 -13.20 5.11 -8.63
CA MET A 134 -12.73 4.17 -9.66
C MET A 134 -13.45 2.81 -9.56
N GLY A 135 -13.80 2.38 -8.35
CA GLY A 135 -14.58 1.16 -8.12
C GLY A 135 -15.97 1.18 -8.75
N VAL A 136 -16.56 2.34 -9.00
CA VAL A 136 -17.82 2.46 -9.77
C VAL A 136 -17.66 1.88 -11.17
N GLY A 137 -16.50 2.08 -11.80
CA GLY A 137 -16.15 1.46 -13.09
C GLY A 137 -15.93 -0.05 -13.03
N GLU A 138 -15.79 -0.63 -11.83
CA GLU A 138 -15.74 -2.07 -11.57
C GLU A 138 -17.10 -2.63 -11.12
N GLY A 139 -18.17 -1.83 -11.21
CA GLY A 139 -19.52 -2.21 -10.77
C GLY A 139 -19.72 -2.19 -9.26
N LYS A 140 -18.87 -1.47 -8.50
CA LYS A 140 -19.03 -1.27 -7.06
C LYS A 140 -19.58 0.10 -6.73
N SER A 141 -20.62 0.16 -5.92
CA SER A 141 -21.13 1.45 -5.43
C SER A 141 -20.20 2.02 -4.37
N ILE A 142 -20.13 3.35 -4.27
CA ILE A 142 -19.42 4.01 -3.15
C ILE A 142 -20.07 3.56 -1.83
N GLY A 143 -19.26 3.11 -0.87
CA GLY A 143 -19.76 2.54 0.38
C GLY A 143 -19.89 1.01 0.38
N GLU A 144 -19.72 0.35 -0.77
CA GLU A 144 -19.73 -1.11 -0.85
C GLU A 144 -18.37 -1.70 -0.46
N TRP A 145 -18.37 -2.92 0.06
CA TRP A 145 -17.15 -3.67 0.34
C TRP A 145 -16.52 -4.27 -0.94
N PHE A 146 -15.20 -4.27 -1.00
CA PHE A 146 -14.42 -4.73 -2.15
C PHE A 146 -13.75 -6.07 -1.81
N GLY A 147 -13.72 -6.99 -2.76
CA GLY A 147 -12.84 -8.16 -2.68
C GLY A 147 -11.41 -7.85 -3.15
N PRO A 148 -10.44 -8.76 -2.91
CA PRO A 148 -9.03 -8.55 -3.28
C PRO A 148 -8.83 -8.27 -4.78
N ASN A 149 -9.52 -9.01 -5.67
CA ASN A 149 -9.40 -8.77 -7.10
C ASN A 149 -9.92 -7.37 -7.50
N THR A 150 -11.07 -6.95 -6.97
CA THR A 150 -11.64 -5.63 -7.31
C THR A 150 -10.72 -4.49 -6.92
N VAL A 151 -10.14 -4.53 -5.71
CA VAL A 151 -9.18 -3.48 -5.30
C VAL A 151 -7.92 -3.51 -6.17
N ALA A 152 -7.42 -4.70 -6.55
CA ALA A 152 -6.26 -4.81 -7.45
C ALA A 152 -6.52 -4.20 -8.84
N GLN A 153 -7.72 -4.41 -9.41
CA GLN A 153 -8.11 -3.77 -10.68
C GLN A 153 -8.23 -2.24 -10.54
N VAL A 154 -8.76 -1.75 -9.42
CA VAL A 154 -8.82 -0.31 -9.14
C VAL A 154 -7.42 0.30 -9.05
N LEU A 155 -6.49 -0.31 -8.31
CA LEU A 155 -5.12 0.18 -8.19
C LEU A 155 -4.40 0.17 -9.55
N LYS A 156 -4.64 -0.87 -10.36
CA LYS A 156 -4.12 -0.96 -11.74
C LYS A 156 -4.60 0.20 -12.61
N LYS A 157 -5.86 0.62 -12.49
CA LYS A 157 -6.40 1.77 -13.24
C LYS A 157 -5.86 3.11 -12.72
N LEU A 158 -5.79 3.29 -11.40
CA LEU A 158 -5.27 4.52 -10.80
C LEU A 158 -3.79 4.76 -11.11
N ALA A 159 -2.98 3.69 -11.16
CA ALA A 159 -1.57 3.79 -11.48
C ALA A 159 -1.28 4.37 -12.88
N LEU A 160 -2.25 4.34 -13.81
CA LEU A 160 -2.14 4.96 -15.13
C LEU A 160 -2.13 6.49 -15.11
N PHE A 161 -2.58 7.09 -14.00
CA PHE A 161 -2.60 8.54 -13.80
C PHE A 161 -1.41 9.04 -12.97
N ASP A 162 -0.57 8.13 -12.48
CA ASP A 162 0.58 8.46 -11.65
C ASP A 162 1.87 8.42 -12.46
N GLU A 163 2.15 9.56 -13.08
CA GLU A 163 3.31 9.73 -13.96
C GLU A 163 4.63 9.72 -13.20
N TRP A 164 4.63 10.20 -11.95
CA TRP A 164 5.82 10.19 -11.10
C TRP A 164 6.31 8.76 -10.85
N ASN A 165 5.39 7.85 -10.53
CA ASN A 165 5.74 6.48 -10.25
C ASN A 165 5.90 5.64 -11.51
N SER A 166 5.08 5.87 -12.55
CA SER A 166 5.12 5.11 -13.80
C SER A 166 5.18 3.59 -13.57
N LEU A 167 4.25 3.06 -12.76
CA LEU A 167 4.21 1.64 -12.41
C LEU A 167 3.49 0.81 -13.47
N ALA A 168 4.05 -0.36 -13.79
CA ALA A 168 3.33 -1.45 -14.43
C ALA A 168 2.62 -2.30 -13.38
N VAL A 169 1.27 -2.29 -13.37
CA VAL A 169 0.47 -3.10 -12.45
C VAL A 169 -0.17 -4.27 -13.22
N TYR A 170 0.39 -5.47 -13.02
CA TYR A 170 -0.14 -6.71 -13.59
C TYR A 170 -1.00 -7.44 -12.56
N VAL A 171 -2.25 -7.75 -12.92
CA VAL A 171 -3.16 -8.57 -12.12
C VAL A 171 -3.38 -9.89 -12.86
N SER A 172 -2.85 -10.98 -12.32
CA SER A 172 -3.03 -12.32 -12.89
C SER A 172 -4.47 -12.78 -12.73
N MET A 173 -5.02 -13.38 -13.78
CA MET A 173 -6.31 -14.07 -13.75
C MET A 173 -6.09 -15.57 -13.88
N ASP A 174 -7.09 -16.37 -13.50
CA ASP A 174 -7.08 -17.83 -13.63
C ASP A 174 -5.85 -18.51 -13.00
N ASN A 175 -5.38 -17.95 -11.88
CA ASN A 175 -4.22 -18.41 -11.13
C ASN A 175 -2.97 -18.60 -12.02
N THR A 176 -2.81 -17.82 -13.09
CA THR A 176 -1.71 -17.99 -14.04
C THR A 176 -1.01 -16.66 -14.29
N VAL A 177 0.31 -16.66 -14.09
CA VAL A 177 1.18 -15.53 -14.38
C VAL A 177 1.88 -15.77 -15.72
N VAL A 178 1.71 -14.84 -16.66
CA VAL A 178 2.27 -14.94 -18.01
C VAL A 178 3.51 -14.05 -18.14
N ILE A 179 4.67 -14.66 -18.30
CA ILE A 179 5.97 -13.96 -18.33
C ILE A 179 6.04 -12.96 -19.49
N GLU A 180 5.64 -13.36 -20.70
CA GLU A 180 5.73 -12.47 -21.87
C GLU A 180 4.80 -11.24 -21.77
N ASP A 181 3.63 -11.38 -21.14
CA ASP A 181 2.68 -10.29 -20.95
C ASP A 181 3.23 -9.24 -20.00
N ILE A 182 3.85 -9.68 -18.90
CA ILE A 182 4.53 -8.80 -17.94
C ILE A 182 5.71 -8.07 -18.62
N LYS A 183 6.59 -8.81 -19.33
CA LYS A 183 7.71 -8.19 -20.04
C LYS A 183 7.23 -7.19 -21.10
N LYS A 184 6.13 -7.48 -21.80
CA LYS A 184 5.50 -6.56 -22.75
C LYS A 184 4.96 -5.31 -22.05
N MET A 185 4.27 -5.46 -20.92
CA MET A 185 3.73 -4.34 -20.14
C MET A 185 4.83 -3.41 -19.63
N CYS A 186 5.90 -3.95 -19.04
CA CYS A 186 6.99 -3.15 -18.46
C CYS A 186 7.83 -2.41 -19.52
N ARG A 187 7.90 -2.91 -20.76
CA ARG A 187 8.66 -2.28 -21.87
C ARG A 187 7.92 -1.13 -22.56
N VAL A 188 6.61 -1.03 -22.39
CA VAL A 188 5.78 0.03 -23.02
C VAL A 188 5.85 1.35 -22.24
N LEU A 189 6.32 1.33 -21.00
CA LEU A 189 6.49 2.53 -20.19
C LEU A 189 7.77 3.28 -20.59
N PRO A 190 7.74 4.62 -20.72
CA PRO A 190 8.96 5.40 -20.97
C PRO A 190 9.92 5.23 -19.79
N LEU A 191 11.11 4.71 -20.07
CA LEU A 191 12.18 4.50 -19.09
C LEU A 191 12.53 5.83 -18.41
N SER A 192 12.09 6.03 -17.17
CA SER A 192 12.55 7.11 -16.30
C SER A 192 13.87 6.73 -15.64
N ALA A 193 14.83 7.65 -15.70
CA ALA A 193 16.25 7.48 -15.38
C ALA A 193 16.57 6.81 -14.02
N ASP A 194 17.62 5.98 -14.08
CA ASP A 194 18.12 5.10 -13.02
C ASP A 194 18.73 5.83 -11.83
N THR A 195 18.50 5.30 -10.62
CA THR A 195 19.43 5.40 -9.48
C THR A 195 19.93 3.99 -9.14
N PRO A 196 21.25 3.76 -9.00
CA PRO A 196 21.77 2.44 -8.64
C PRO A 196 21.50 2.15 -7.16
N GLY A 197 20.87 1.02 -6.85
CA GLY A 197 20.63 0.62 -5.47
C GLY A 197 20.18 -0.83 -5.28
N ASP A 198 21.16 -1.63 -4.89
CA ASP A 198 21.13 -2.85 -4.06
C ASP A 198 20.71 -4.23 -4.59
N ARG A 199 21.41 -5.20 -3.97
CA ARG A 199 21.52 -6.63 -4.27
C ARG A 199 20.29 -7.37 -3.75
N PRO A 200 19.72 -8.33 -4.50
CA PRO A 200 18.57 -9.10 -4.02
C PRO A 200 18.97 -9.96 -2.82
N PRO A 201 18.03 -10.27 -1.90
CA PRO A 201 18.31 -11.14 -0.78
C PRO A 201 18.68 -12.55 -1.27
N ASP A 202 19.79 -13.07 -0.76
CA ASP A 202 20.24 -14.44 -0.99
C ASP A 202 19.24 -15.44 -0.37
N SER A 203 18.87 -16.42 -1.18
CA SER A 203 18.32 -17.73 -0.81
C SER A 203 17.22 -17.76 0.28
N LEU A 204 15.96 -17.78 -0.16
CA LEU A 204 14.85 -18.32 0.64
C LEU A 204 15.11 -19.81 0.93
N THR A 205 15.71 -20.13 2.07
CA THR A 205 15.63 -21.48 2.64
C THR A 205 14.46 -21.50 3.60
N ALA A 206 13.43 -22.28 3.26
CA ALA A 206 12.33 -22.58 4.16
C ALA A 206 12.89 -23.26 5.43
N SER A 207 12.86 -22.57 6.56
CA SER A 207 13.11 -23.15 7.88
C SER A 207 11.87 -22.93 8.73
N ASN A 208 11.32 -24.03 9.28
CA ASN A 208 10.25 -24.15 10.27
C ASN A 208 9.45 -22.85 10.51
N GLN A 209 8.42 -22.67 9.70
CA GLN A 209 7.52 -21.54 9.75
C GLN A 209 6.64 -21.63 10.99
N SER A 210 6.52 -20.52 11.71
CA SER A 210 5.39 -20.28 12.61
C SER A 210 4.09 -20.46 11.83
N ASP A 211 3.09 -21.13 12.43
CA ASP A 211 1.74 -21.28 11.87
C ASP A 211 0.91 -19.98 11.96
N GLU A 212 1.54 -18.85 12.28
CA GLU A 212 0.91 -17.55 12.42
C GLU A 212 1.32 -16.56 11.31
N LEU A 213 0.35 -15.80 10.82
CA LEU A 213 0.54 -14.65 9.95
C LEU A 213 0.60 -13.38 10.80
N ILE A 214 1.51 -12.47 10.43
CA ILE A 214 1.59 -11.13 10.99
C ILE A 214 0.93 -10.15 10.02
N PHE A 215 0.05 -9.28 10.52
CA PHE A 215 -0.68 -8.34 9.68
C PHE A 215 -0.83 -6.95 10.31
N LEU A 216 -1.15 -5.97 9.47
CA LEU A 216 -1.57 -4.63 9.87
C LEU A 216 -3.08 -4.50 9.69
N ASP A 217 -3.77 -4.12 10.76
CA ASP A 217 -5.23 -4.10 10.80
C ASP A 217 -5.77 -2.69 10.51
N PRO A 218 -6.60 -2.48 9.46
CA PRO A 218 -7.20 -1.18 9.18
C PRO A 218 -8.41 -0.82 10.08
N HIS A 219 -8.90 -1.72 10.94
CA HIS A 219 -10.17 -1.58 11.67
C HIS A 219 -10.13 -0.62 12.88
N THR A 220 -9.35 0.46 12.79
CA THR A 220 -9.36 1.56 13.76
C THR A 220 -9.76 2.85 13.07
N THR A 221 -10.78 3.56 13.58
CA THR A 221 -11.21 4.83 12.97
C THR A 221 -10.42 6.00 13.55
N GLN A 222 -9.55 6.58 12.73
CA GLN A 222 -8.77 7.77 13.05
C GLN A 222 -9.39 9.01 12.40
N THR A 223 -9.10 10.21 12.91
CA THR A 223 -9.52 11.44 12.21
C THR A 223 -8.64 11.64 10.97
N PHE A 224 -9.20 12.16 9.88
CA PHE A 224 -8.43 12.60 8.70
C PHE A 224 -7.29 13.56 9.10
N VAL A 225 -6.17 13.47 8.39
CA VAL A 225 -4.99 14.32 8.54
C VAL A 225 -4.77 15.06 7.23
N ASP A 226 -4.61 16.38 7.31
CA ASP A 226 -4.30 17.23 6.16
C ASP A 226 -2.80 17.61 6.15
N THR A 227 -2.38 18.28 5.08
CA THR A 227 -1.09 18.94 4.99
C THR A 227 -1.03 20.17 5.91
N GLU A 228 0.07 20.33 6.63
CA GLU A 228 0.39 21.51 7.42
C GLU A 228 0.83 22.67 6.50
N GLU A 229 0.96 23.89 7.04
CA GLU A 229 1.33 25.10 6.28
C GLU A 229 2.68 24.99 5.55
N ASN A 230 3.59 24.16 6.07
CA ASN A 230 4.90 23.90 5.46
C ASN A 230 4.85 22.83 4.35
N GLY A 231 3.66 22.34 4.00
CA GLY A 231 3.44 21.31 2.98
C GLY A 231 3.76 19.87 3.44
N THR A 232 4.11 19.63 4.70
CA THR A 232 4.33 18.28 5.24
C THR A 232 3.08 17.72 5.90
N VAL A 233 3.07 16.40 6.13
CA VAL A 233 1.98 15.70 6.80
C VAL A 233 2.45 15.22 8.17
N ASN A 234 1.61 15.40 9.19
CA ASN A 234 1.78 14.70 10.46
C ASN A 234 1.58 13.19 10.27
N ASP A 235 2.67 12.44 10.26
CA ASP A 235 2.68 11.04 9.87
C ASP A 235 2.44 10.04 11.00
N GLN A 236 2.31 10.48 12.25
CA GLN A 236 2.33 9.55 13.39
C GLN A 236 1.16 8.56 13.39
N THR A 237 0.03 8.92 12.78
CA THR A 237 -1.14 8.04 12.66
C THR A 237 -1.05 7.04 11.50
N PHE A 238 0.01 7.13 10.69
CA PHE A 238 0.28 6.26 9.55
C PHE A 238 1.36 5.21 9.85
N HIS A 239 1.75 5.07 11.12
CA HIS A 239 2.71 4.06 11.58
C HIS A 239 2.13 3.30 12.78
N CYS A 240 2.02 1.98 12.66
CA CYS A 240 1.49 1.15 13.74
C CYS A 240 2.56 0.91 14.79
N LEU A 241 2.42 1.55 15.96
CA LEU A 241 3.31 1.38 17.11
C LEU A 241 2.82 0.33 18.12
N GLN A 242 1.68 -0.29 17.85
CA GLN A 242 1.13 -1.37 18.68
C GLN A 242 1.89 -2.67 18.42
N SER A 243 1.72 -3.64 19.32
CA SER A 243 2.23 -4.99 19.07
C SER A 243 1.64 -5.53 17.76
N PRO A 244 2.47 -6.18 16.93
CA PRO A 244 2.02 -6.77 15.67
C PRO A 244 0.87 -7.74 15.90
N GLN A 245 -0.18 -7.61 15.09
CA GLN A 245 -1.32 -8.51 15.13
C GLN A 245 -0.96 -9.85 14.49
N ARG A 246 -1.45 -10.94 15.09
CA ARG A 246 -1.15 -12.31 14.68
C ARG A 246 -2.43 -13.11 14.52
N MET A 247 -2.43 -14.03 13.56
CA MET A 247 -3.53 -14.99 13.38
C MET A 247 -2.99 -16.31 12.85
N ASN A 248 -3.58 -17.43 13.27
CA ASN A 248 -3.23 -18.72 12.68
C ASN A 248 -3.57 -18.75 11.18
N ILE A 249 -2.68 -19.31 10.35
CA ILE A 249 -2.84 -19.42 8.89
C ILE A 249 -4.16 -20.12 8.52
N LEU A 250 -4.61 -21.11 9.31
CA LEU A 250 -5.84 -21.84 9.07
C LEU A 250 -7.12 -21.00 9.24
N ASN A 251 -7.01 -19.84 9.89
CA ASN A 251 -8.11 -18.89 10.06
C ASN A 251 -8.17 -17.85 8.92
N LEU A 252 -7.22 -17.88 7.98
CA LEU A 252 -7.21 -16.98 6.83
C LEU A 252 -8.36 -17.32 5.88
N ASP A 253 -9.13 -16.31 5.46
CA ASP A 253 -10.12 -16.48 4.41
C ASP A 253 -9.44 -16.92 3.10
N PRO A 254 -9.99 -17.88 2.34
CA PRO A 254 -9.37 -18.37 1.12
C PRO A 254 -9.30 -17.32 -0.01
N SER A 255 -10.06 -16.23 0.07
CA SER A 255 -10.05 -15.13 -0.90
C SER A 255 -8.92 -14.15 -0.58
N VAL A 256 -7.79 -14.29 -1.28
CA VAL A 256 -6.59 -13.47 -1.08
C VAL A 256 -6.03 -12.95 -2.40
N ALA A 257 -5.21 -11.89 -2.33
CA ALA A 257 -4.36 -11.46 -3.43
C ALA A 257 -2.92 -11.33 -2.93
N LEU A 258 -1.99 -11.97 -3.63
CA LEU A 258 -0.56 -11.86 -3.34
C LEU A 258 0.07 -10.72 -4.14
N GLY A 259 0.86 -9.90 -3.46
CA GLY A 259 1.59 -8.79 -4.07
C GLY A 259 3.08 -9.08 -4.14
N PHE A 260 3.67 -8.85 -5.31
CA PHE A 260 5.12 -8.89 -5.53
C PHE A 260 5.57 -7.60 -6.21
N PHE A 261 6.72 -7.06 -5.82
CA PHE A 261 7.30 -5.87 -6.42
C PHE A 261 8.66 -6.22 -7.04
N CYS A 262 8.80 -5.94 -8.33
CA CYS A 262 10.04 -6.10 -9.09
C CYS A 262 10.41 -4.73 -9.64
N LYS A 263 11.53 -4.14 -9.18
CA LYS A 263 11.94 -2.79 -9.60
C LYS A 263 12.54 -2.84 -11.01
N GLU A 264 13.30 -3.88 -11.29
CA GLU A 264 13.99 -4.10 -12.57
C GLU A 264 13.65 -5.49 -13.16
N GLU A 265 13.95 -5.68 -14.46
CA GLU A 265 13.74 -6.98 -15.14
C GLU A 265 14.50 -8.12 -14.44
N LYS A 266 15.70 -7.84 -13.90
CA LYS A 266 16.49 -8.83 -13.14
C LYS A 266 15.76 -9.31 -11.87
N ASP A 267 14.98 -8.44 -11.22
CA ASP A 267 14.22 -8.79 -10.01
C ASP A 267 13.07 -9.71 -10.38
N PHE A 268 12.43 -9.45 -11.52
CA PHE A 268 11.37 -10.30 -12.06
C PHE A 268 11.89 -11.67 -12.51
N ASP A 269 13.06 -11.73 -13.16
CA ASP A 269 13.68 -12.99 -13.55
C ASP A 269 14.11 -13.82 -12.32
N ASN A 270 14.60 -13.17 -11.26
CA ASN A 270 14.87 -13.82 -9.97
C ASN A 270 13.58 -14.34 -9.33
N TRP A 271 12.52 -13.52 -9.27
CA TRP A 271 11.21 -13.95 -8.78
C TRP A 271 10.69 -15.17 -9.55
N CYS A 272 10.79 -15.20 -10.88
CA CYS A 272 10.42 -16.35 -11.69
C CYS A 272 11.19 -17.62 -11.28
N SER A 273 12.51 -17.48 -11.05
CA SER A 273 13.37 -18.59 -10.62
C SER A 273 12.98 -19.11 -9.23
N LEU A 274 12.64 -18.22 -8.30
CA LEU A 274 12.16 -18.58 -6.95
C LEU A 274 10.79 -19.28 -7.01
N VAL A 275 9.85 -18.78 -7.83
CA VAL A 275 8.54 -19.42 -8.02
C VAL A 275 8.70 -20.84 -8.59
N GLN A 276 9.56 -21.01 -9.60
CA GLN A 276 9.85 -22.34 -10.15
C GLN A 276 10.41 -23.29 -9.09
N LYS A 277 11.33 -22.80 -8.25
CA LYS A 277 12.00 -23.61 -7.23
C LYS A 277 11.10 -23.95 -6.04
N GLU A 278 10.30 -23.00 -5.56
CA GLU A 278 9.60 -23.12 -4.28
C GLU A 278 8.09 -23.35 -4.42
N ILE A 279 7.45 -22.88 -5.49
CA ILE A 279 5.99 -23.00 -5.70
C ILE A 279 5.66 -24.13 -6.67
N LEU A 280 6.32 -24.18 -7.84
CA LEU A 280 5.96 -25.13 -8.89
C LEU A 280 6.46 -26.57 -8.64
N LYS A 281 7.34 -26.76 -7.66
CA LYS A 281 7.75 -28.10 -7.19
C LYS A 281 6.62 -28.85 -6.50
N GLU A 282 5.63 -28.13 -5.96
CA GLU A 282 4.53 -28.72 -5.21
C GLU A 282 3.51 -29.36 -6.16
N ASN A 283 2.85 -30.42 -5.68
CA ASN A 283 1.78 -31.09 -6.42
C ASN A 283 0.50 -30.23 -6.49
N LEU A 284 0.25 -29.45 -5.45
CA LEU A 284 -0.88 -28.51 -5.35
C LEU A 284 -0.31 -27.09 -5.37
N ARG A 285 -0.41 -26.45 -6.53
CA ARG A 285 0.15 -25.12 -6.76
C ARG A 285 -0.92 -24.07 -6.53
N MET A 286 -0.55 -23.00 -5.85
CA MET A 286 -1.43 -21.85 -5.64
C MET A 286 -1.64 -21.05 -6.94
N PHE A 287 -0.61 -20.98 -7.78
CA PHE A 287 -0.67 -20.39 -9.12
C PHE A 287 0.40 -21.02 -10.03
N GLU A 288 0.19 -20.90 -11.34
CA GLU A 288 1.09 -21.33 -12.39
C GLU A 288 1.91 -20.15 -12.93
N LEU A 289 3.12 -20.44 -13.41
CA LEU A 289 3.96 -19.48 -14.14
C LEU A 289 4.25 -20.04 -15.53
N VAL A 290 3.80 -19.33 -16.56
CA VAL A 290 3.92 -19.77 -17.97
C VAL A 290 4.72 -18.77 -18.78
N GLN A 291 5.51 -19.29 -19.73
CA GLN A 291 6.37 -18.46 -20.56
C GLN A 291 5.59 -17.63 -21.58
N LYS A 292 4.56 -18.22 -22.19
CA LYS A 292 3.77 -17.64 -23.28
C LYS A 292 2.31 -17.51 -22.91
N HIS A 293 1.67 -16.49 -23.47
CA HIS A 293 0.24 -16.26 -23.37
C HIS A 293 -0.51 -17.48 -23.94
N PRO A 294 -1.43 -18.08 -23.17
CA PRO A 294 -2.20 -19.22 -23.66
C PRO A 294 -2.97 -18.87 -24.94
N SER A 295 -2.82 -19.68 -25.99
CA SER A 295 -3.37 -19.35 -27.32
C SER A 295 -4.90 -19.29 -27.40
N HIS A 296 -5.60 -19.85 -26.42
CA HIS A 296 -7.06 -19.85 -26.34
C HIS A 296 -7.62 -18.64 -25.56
N TRP A 297 -6.75 -17.82 -24.95
CA TRP A 297 -7.14 -16.62 -24.23
C TRP A 297 -7.34 -15.42 -25.18
N PRO A 298 -8.14 -14.42 -24.80
CA PRO A 298 -8.19 -13.15 -25.53
C PRO A 298 -6.81 -12.50 -25.58
N PRO A 299 -6.42 -11.86 -26.70
CA PRO A 299 -5.11 -11.23 -26.84
C PRO A 299 -4.79 -10.27 -25.69
N PHE A 300 -3.58 -10.37 -25.14
CA PHE A 300 -3.13 -9.45 -24.11
C PHE A 300 -2.86 -8.04 -24.67
N ILE A 301 -3.66 -7.09 -24.19
CA ILE A 301 -3.55 -5.66 -24.48
C ILE A 301 -3.05 -4.97 -23.20
N PRO A 302 -1.84 -4.38 -23.22
CA PRO A 302 -1.36 -3.58 -22.10
C PRO A 302 -2.34 -2.45 -21.76
N PRO A 303 -2.58 -2.16 -20.47
CA PRO A 303 -3.44 -1.05 -20.06
C PRO A 303 -2.88 0.26 -20.62
N ALA A 304 -3.76 1.10 -21.15
CA ALA A 304 -3.43 2.44 -21.61
C ALA A 304 -4.33 3.45 -20.87
N LYS A 305 -3.81 4.65 -20.62
CA LYS A 305 -4.59 5.76 -20.07
C LYS A 305 -5.77 6.01 -21.03
N PRO A 306 -7.02 6.00 -20.55
CA PRO A 306 -8.16 6.25 -21.42
C PRO A 306 -8.06 7.67 -21.99
N GLU A 307 -8.29 7.82 -23.30
CA GLU A 307 -8.45 9.12 -23.94
C GLU A 307 -9.81 9.72 -23.51
N VAL A 308 -9.84 10.50 -22.43
CA VAL A 308 -11.07 11.18 -22.01
C VAL A 308 -11.05 12.64 -22.48
N THR A 309 -11.73 12.90 -23.59
CA THR A 309 -12.29 14.23 -23.87
C THR A 309 -13.64 14.36 -23.15
N THR A 310 -13.68 15.26 -22.16
CA THR A 310 -14.84 15.96 -21.55
C THR A 310 -15.68 15.32 -20.43
N THR A 311 -15.86 16.17 -19.40
CA THR A 311 -16.88 16.30 -18.34
C THR A 311 -16.89 15.31 -17.16
N GLY A 312 -16.28 15.74 -16.04
CA GLY A 312 -16.78 15.39 -14.69
C GLY A 312 -15.74 15.04 -13.62
N ALA A 313 -14.58 14.55 -14.01
CA ALA A 313 -13.49 14.24 -13.09
C ALA A 313 -12.18 14.79 -13.67
N GLU A 314 -11.91 16.06 -13.41
CA GLU A 314 -10.57 16.60 -13.62
C GLU A 314 -9.64 15.89 -12.63
N PHE A 315 -8.83 14.97 -13.15
CA PHE A 315 -7.58 14.62 -12.50
C PHE A 315 -6.73 15.89 -12.54
N ILE A 316 -6.62 16.59 -11.41
CA ILE A 316 -5.76 17.75 -11.31
C ILE A 316 -4.33 17.22 -11.40
N ASP A 317 -3.65 17.59 -12.49
CA ASP A 317 -2.25 17.31 -12.68
C ASP A 317 -1.48 18.07 -11.59
N SER A 318 -0.72 17.35 -10.76
CA SER A 318 -0.01 17.91 -9.60
C SER A 318 1.25 18.69 -9.98
N ASN A 319 1.38 19.04 -11.26
CA ASN A 319 2.56 19.65 -11.87
C ASN A 319 2.41 21.14 -12.20
N GLU A 320 1.26 21.77 -11.91
CA GLU A 320 1.18 23.24 -11.95
C GLU A 320 1.85 23.81 -10.71
N GLN A 321 3.12 24.17 -10.90
CA GLN A 321 3.88 25.00 -9.99
C GLN A 321 3.13 26.30 -9.72
N LEU A 322 3.16 26.69 -8.44
CA LEU A 322 2.90 28.03 -7.91
C LEU A 322 3.39 29.13 -8.87
N GLU A 323 2.47 29.69 -9.66
CA GLU A 323 2.61 31.06 -10.16
C GLU A 323 1.54 31.91 -9.47
N GLU A 324 2.04 32.92 -8.75
CA GLU A 324 1.27 33.99 -8.14
C GLU A 324 0.28 34.59 -9.16
N LEU A 325 -1.01 34.53 -8.85
CA LEU A 325 -2.00 35.43 -9.44
C LEU A 325 -2.67 36.22 -8.33
N ASP A 326 -1.96 37.29 -7.97
CA ASP A 326 -2.47 38.48 -7.34
C ASP A 326 -3.42 39.16 -8.35
N LEU A 327 -4.72 38.92 -8.22
CA LEU A 327 -5.74 39.74 -8.88
C LEU A 327 -6.91 39.94 -7.90
N GLU A 328 -6.85 41.08 -7.21
CA GLU A 328 -8.02 41.77 -6.70
C GLU A 328 -9.00 42.01 -7.85
N GLU A 329 -10.16 41.35 -7.86
CA GLU A 329 -11.34 41.90 -8.52
C GLU A 329 -12.58 41.71 -7.63
N ASP A 330 -13.16 42.86 -7.29
CA ASP A 330 -14.33 43.08 -6.48
C ASP A 330 -15.57 42.32 -6.99
N PHE A 331 -16.21 41.55 -6.11
CA PHE A 331 -17.58 41.07 -6.35
C PHE A 331 -18.58 42.15 -5.90
N GLU A 332 -19.08 42.93 -6.85
CA GLU A 332 -20.34 43.66 -6.67
C GLU A 332 -21.53 42.68 -6.71
N ILE A 333 -22.25 42.62 -5.60
CA ILE A 333 -23.55 41.94 -5.49
C ILE A 333 -24.60 42.83 -6.14
N LEU A 334 -25.17 42.40 -7.27
CA LEU A 334 -26.42 42.95 -7.78
C LEU A 334 -27.58 42.01 -7.43
N SER A 335 -28.37 42.44 -6.44
CA SER A 335 -29.70 41.92 -6.16
C SER A 335 -30.70 42.39 -7.22
N VAL A 336 -31.45 41.45 -7.81
CA VAL A 336 -32.83 41.68 -8.27
C VAL A 336 -33.67 40.47 -7.89
#